data_AF-A0A1V4US46-F1
#
_entry.id   AF-A0A1V4US46-F1
#
_cell.length_a   1.000
_cell.length_b   1.000
_cell.length_c   1.000
_cell.angle_alpha   90.00
_cell.angle_beta   90.00
_cell.angle_gamma   90.00
#
_symmetry.space_group_name_H-M   'P 1'
#
loop_
_entity.id
_entity.type
_entity.pdbx_description
1 polymer ?
#
loop_
_entity_poly.entity_id
_entity_poly.type
_entity_poly.pdbx_seq_one_letter_code
_entity_poly.pdbx_strand_id
1 'polypeptide(L)'
;MDSPDNIDGIEAKKTLAKQGYHLVGSGAVKPCLWLNRSMRGGDQCYKHHFYGISSHRCVQMTPTLRCNHLCLYCWRPIDSVLPEEEPMEPAALLDGILHEQQRILSGYGGAKTTDRSRLKEALEPKHVAISLMGEPTIYPYLQELIDLISRRKMTSFLVSNGTNPEVLESIRPTQLYISLNAPDEGMYRRISQPNGPFWPKIQESLSILKNHNCRSVVRMTVARGLNMERPVDFARLLESAEPDFVEVKAYMHLGRSRTRLDRQAMPDHAEVLSFARALGNEMGYELSMDVPLSRVALLSSGRICRSLDS
;
A
#
# COMPACT_ATOMS: atom_id res chain seq x y z
N MET A 1 -16.06 28.12 22.20
CA MET A 1 -16.63 26.75 22.19
C MET A 1 -16.30 26.19 20.82
N ASP A 2 -15.41 25.22 20.76
CA ASP A 2 -15.06 24.57 19.49
C ASP A 2 -16.25 23.75 18.98
N SER A 3 -16.48 23.75 17.66
CA SER A 3 -17.52 22.92 17.05
C SER A 3 -17.22 21.42 17.25
N PRO A 4 -18.24 20.55 17.27
CA PRO A 4 -18.04 19.10 17.43
C PRO A 4 -17.04 18.51 16.43
N ASP A 5 -17.07 18.99 15.18
CA ASP A 5 -16.15 18.56 14.12
C ASP A 5 -14.69 18.96 14.39
N ASN A 6 -14.46 20.09 15.09
CA ASN A 6 -13.13 20.55 15.47
C ASN A 6 -12.54 19.67 16.59
N ILE A 7 -13.37 19.22 17.53
CA ILE A 7 -12.95 18.32 18.63
C ILE A 7 -12.54 16.96 18.07
N ASP A 8 -13.31 16.40 17.14
CA ASP A 8 -13.02 15.13 16.48
C ASP A 8 -11.74 15.20 15.62
N GLY A 9 -11.52 16.33 14.93
CA GLY A 9 -10.29 16.58 14.19
C GLY A 9 -9.04 16.62 15.07
N ILE A 10 -9.10 17.27 16.23
CA ILE A 10 -7.99 17.35 17.19
C ILE A 10 -7.64 15.95 17.74
N GLU A 11 -8.64 15.15 18.12
CA GLU A 11 -8.39 13.81 18.65
C GLU A 11 -7.84 12.86 17.58
N ALA A 12 -8.29 12.99 16.34
CA ALA A 12 -7.76 12.24 15.21
C ALA A 12 -6.28 12.58 14.93
N LYS A 13 -5.90 13.87 14.94
CA LYS A 13 -4.49 14.30 14.80
C LYS A 13 -3.61 13.76 15.94
N LYS A 14 -4.10 13.81 17.19
CA LYS A 14 -3.40 13.22 18.35
C LYS A 14 -3.23 11.71 18.20
N THR A 15 -4.25 11.01 17.73
CA THR A 15 -4.21 9.56 17.50
C THR A 15 -3.17 9.21 16.43
N LEU A 16 -3.15 9.95 15.31
CA LEU A 16 -2.16 9.77 14.24
C LEU A 16 -0.73 9.97 14.76
N ALA A 17 -0.47 11.07 15.49
CA ALA A 17 0.84 11.35 16.08
C ALA A 17 1.29 10.23 17.03
N LYS A 18 0.41 9.75 17.93
CA LYS A 18 0.69 8.60 18.82
C LYS A 18 1.03 7.32 18.05
N GLN A 19 0.51 7.17 16.84
CA GLN A 19 0.75 6.03 15.96
C GLN A 19 1.96 6.23 15.04
N GLY A 20 2.74 7.30 15.25
CA GLY A 20 3.97 7.61 14.52
C GLY A 20 3.75 8.21 13.14
N TYR A 21 2.56 8.79 12.87
CA TYR A 21 2.34 9.58 11.66
C TYR A 21 2.88 10.99 11.85
N HIS A 22 3.55 11.48 10.82
CA HIS A 22 4.03 12.86 10.71
C HIS A 22 3.23 13.53 9.61
N LEU A 23 2.35 14.46 9.99
CA LEU A 23 1.48 15.17 9.05
C LEU A 23 2.26 16.23 8.28
N VAL A 24 2.00 16.34 6.98
CA VAL A 24 2.59 17.32 6.08
C VAL A 24 1.46 17.87 5.21
N GLY A 25 0.80 18.92 5.70
CA GLY A 25 -0.47 19.41 5.13
C GLY A 25 -1.49 18.29 4.96
N SER A 26 -2.05 18.17 3.75
CA SER A 26 -3.02 17.13 3.41
C SER A 26 -2.48 15.69 3.48
N GLY A 27 -1.15 15.52 3.49
CA GLY A 27 -0.48 14.23 3.47
C GLY A 27 0.17 13.82 4.80
N ALA A 28 0.86 12.68 4.78
CA ALA A 28 1.62 12.19 5.91
C ALA A 28 2.77 11.26 5.51
N VAL A 29 3.82 11.23 6.34
CA VAL A 29 4.90 10.23 6.28
C VAL A 29 4.93 9.43 7.58
N LYS A 30 5.30 8.16 7.50
CA LYS A 30 5.50 7.30 8.67
C LYS A 30 6.63 6.32 8.43
N PRO A 31 7.57 6.17 9.38
CA PRO A 31 8.57 5.12 9.27
C PRO A 31 7.90 3.75 9.33
N CYS A 32 8.08 2.94 8.29
CA CYS A 32 7.55 1.58 8.29
C CYS A 32 8.32 0.70 9.29
N LEU A 33 7.70 -0.38 9.77
CA LEU A 33 8.34 -1.34 10.68
C LEU A 33 9.69 -1.85 10.14
N TRP A 34 9.77 -2.05 8.83
CA TRP A 34 10.94 -2.59 8.15
C TRP A 34 12.08 -1.59 8.02
N LEU A 35 11.79 -0.29 8.03
CA LEU A 35 12.84 0.73 8.15
C LEU A 35 13.61 0.52 9.45
N ASN A 36 12.92 0.46 10.60
CA ASN A 36 13.58 0.29 11.89
C ASN A 36 14.36 -1.05 11.99
N ARG A 37 13.79 -2.16 11.50
CA ARG A 37 14.49 -3.46 11.49
C ARG A 37 15.74 -3.41 10.61
N SER A 38 15.62 -2.85 9.40
CA SER A 38 16.73 -2.72 8.47
C SER A 38 17.81 -1.78 9.01
N MET A 39 17.45 -0.65 9.62
CA MET A 39 18.40 0.30 10.22
C MET A 39 19.22 -0.29 11.37
N ARG A 40 18.80 -1.41 11.97
CA ARG A 40 19.52 -2.13 13.02
C ARG A 40 20.35 -3.31 12.48
N GLY A 41 20.59 -3.35 11.17
CA GLY A 41 21.29 -4.44 10.49
C GLY A 41 20.44 -5.70 10.30
N GLY A 42 19.14 -5.67 10.60
CA GLY A 42 18.24 -6.81 10.50
C GLY A 42 17.66 -7.04 9.09
N ASP A 43 16.57 -7.80 9.04
CA ASP A 43 15.90 -8.20 7.81
C ASP A 43 15.34 -7.02 7.00
N GLN A 44 15.20 -7.27 5.69
CA GLN A 44 14.50 -6.40 4.74
C GLN A 44 13.02 -6.83 4.60
N CYS A 45 12.17 -5.93 4.12
CA CYS A 45 10.76 -6.24 3.87
C CYS A 45 10.59 -7.19 2.68
N TYR A 46 9.41 -7.80 2.55
CA TYR A 46 9.13 -8.74 1.46
C TYR A 46 9.35 -8.14 0.05
N LYS A 47 9.17 -6.83 -0.13
CA LYS A 47 9.40 -6.16 -1.41
C LYS A 47 10.88 -6.16 -1.82
N HIS A 48 11.81 -6.23 -0.86
CA HIS A 48 13.22 -6.46 -1.17
C HIS A 48 13.41 -7.80 -1.86
N HIS A 49 12.82 -8.85 -1.29
CA HIS A 49 12.91 -10.20 -1.87
C HIS A 49 12.21 -10.27 -3.22
N PHE A 50 11.04 -9.67 -3.37
CA PHE A 50 10.26 -9.73 -4.62
C PHE A 50 10.87 -8.86 -5.74
N TYR A 51 11.26 -7.63 -5.43
CA TYR A 51 11.53 -6.59 -6.43
C TYR A 51 12.91 -5.92 -6.31
N GLY A 52 13.75 -6.34 -5.35
CA GLY A 52 15.10 -5.81 -5.17
C GLY A 52 15.19 -4.48 -4.43
N ILE A 53 14.08 -3.94 -3.90
CA ILE A 53 14.11 -2.63 -3.22
C ILE A 53 14.84 -2.68 -1.87
N SER A 54 15.47 -1.58 -1.49
CA SER A 54 16.08 -1.45 -0.16
C SER A 54 15.10 -0.81 0.83
N SER A 55 14.71 -1.54 1.88
CA SER A 55 13.67 -1.08 2.82
C SER A 55 14.08 0.18 3.57
N HIS A 56 15.37 0.32 3.89
CA HIS A 56 15.91 1.50 4.56
C HIS A 56 15.99 2.74 3.67
N ARG A 57 15.88 2.58 2.34
CA ARG A 57 15.82 3.67 1.35
C ARG A 57 14.40 3.94 0.85
N CYS A 58 13.38 3.40 1.53
CA CYS A 58 11.98 3.58 1.20
C CYS A 58 11.31 4.62 2.11
N VAL A 59 10.62 5.58 1.50
CA VAL A 59 9.79 6.58 2.16
C VAL A 59 8.33 6.16 2.03
N GLN A 60 7.69 5.77 3.14
CA GLN A 60 6.27 5.42 3.15
C GLN A 60 5.45 6.66 3.46
N MET A 61 4.64 7.08 2.49
CA MET A 61 3.85 8.31 2.56
C MET A 61 2.44 8.14 1.99
N THR A 62 1.63 9.19 2.17
CA THR A 62 0.39 9.41 1.43
C THR A 62 0.17 10.90 1.18
N PRO A 63 -0.38 11.30 0.03
CA PRO A 63 -0.75 12.70 -0.24
C PRO A 63 -2.10 13.11 0.36
N THR A 64 -2.90 12.12 0.80
CA THR A 64 -4.21 12.34 1.41
C THR A 64 -4.54 11.27 2.43
N LEU A 65 -5.18 11.66 3.54
CA LEU A 65 -5.69 10.72 4.53
C LEU A 65 -7.14 10.27 4.24
N ARG A 66 -7.79 10.86 3.22
CA ARG A 66 -9.16 10.55 2.82
C ARG A 66 -9.22 9.18 2.15
N CYS A 67 -10.28 8.43 2.45
CA CYS A 67 -10.57 7.16 1.78
C CYS A 67 -12.08 6.99 1.67
N ASN A 68 -12.52 6.38 0.59
CA ASN A 68 -13.92 6.04 0.33
C ASN A 68 -14.33 4.64 0.82
N HIS A 69 -13.43 3.93 1.51
CA HIS A 69 -13.67 2.60 2.12
C HIS A 69 -13.49 2.61 3.64
N LEU A 70 -14.18 1.69 4.33
CA LEU A 70 -14.01 1.39 5.75
C LEU A 70 -13.61 -0.09 5.99
N CYS A 71 -12.72 -0.64 5.17
CA CYS A 71 -12.44 -2.08 5.09
C CYS A 71 -12.20 -2.77 6.44
N LEU A 72 -12.74 -3.98 6.62
CA LEU A 72 -12.60 -4.79 7.84
C LEU A 72 -11.13 -5.05 8.23
N TYR A 73 -10.27 -5.30 7.24
CA TYR A 73 -8.84 -5.58 7.44
C TYR A 73 -7.96 -4.32 7.57
N CYS A 74 -8.51 -3.12 7.39
CA CYS A 74 -7.69 -1.91 7.39
C CYS A 74 -7.16 -1.63 8.80
N TRP A 75 -5.85 -1.46 8.94
CA TRP A 75 -5.22 -1.22 10.24
C TRP A 75 -5.23 0.26 10.64
N ARG A 76 -5.71 1.16 9.76
CA ARG A 76 -5.65 2.61 9.96
C ARG A 76 -6.18 3.02 11.35
N PRO A 77 -5.55 4.01 11.99
CA PRO A 77 -5.82 4.30 13.39
C PRO A 77 -7.11 5.11 13.62
N ILE A 78 -7.60 5.79 12.59
CA ILE A 78 -8.82 6.60 12.62
C ILE A 78 -9.75 6.15 11.48
N ASP A 79 -11.06 6.17 11.73
CA ASP A 79 -12.07 5.98 10.67
C ASP A 79 -12.73 7.30 10.26
N SER A 80 -12.58 8.34 11.08
CA SER A 80 -13.15 9.67 10.86
C SER A 80 -12.45 10.38 9.70
N VAL A 81 -13.24 11.14 8.94
CA VAL A 81 -12.72 12.12 7.98
C VAL A 81 -12.08 13.24 8.80
N LEU A 82 -10.79 13.48 8.61
CA LEU A 82 -10.18 14.69 9.16
C LEU A 82 -10.85 15.92 8.53
N PRO A 83 -10.94 17.06 9.24
CA PRO A 83 -11.38 18.31 8.63
C PRO A 83 -10.68 18.51 7.30
N GLU A 84 -11.43 18.98 6.29
CA GLU A 84 -10.94 19.11 4.93
C GLU A 84 -9.72 20.05 4.92
N GLU A 85 -8.54 19.46 4.74
CA GLU A 85 -7.33 20.21 4.45
C GLU A 85 -7.19 20.30 2.94
N GLU A 86 -7.02 21.53 2.45
CA GLU A 86 -6.75 21.80 1.04
C GLU A 86 -5.59 20.93 0.55
N PRO A 87 -5.74 20.24 -0.60
CA PRO A 87 -4.65 19.47 -1.18
C PRO A 87 -3.40 20.33 -1.36
N MET A 88 -2.30 19.92 -0.71
CA MET A 88 -1.03 20.62 -0.84
C MET A 88 -0.46 20.46 -2.24
N GLU A 89 0.21 21.48 -2.78
CA GLU A 89 0.89 21.40 -4.08
C GLU A 89 1.98 20.29 -4.06
N PRO A 90 2.14 19.50 -5.14
CA PRO A 90 3.04 18.34 -5.19
C PRO A 90 4.48 18.57 -4.77
N ALA A 91 5.12 19.66 -5.19
CA ALA A 91 6.51 19.94 -4.83
C ALA A 91 6.65 20.26 -3.35
N ALA A 92 5.78 21.14 -2.82
CA ALA A 92 5.75 21.45 -1.39
C ALA A 92 5.48 20.21 -0.54
N LEU A 93 4.54 19.36 -0.97
CA LEU A 93 4.22 18.11 -0.29
C LEU A 93 5.42 17.15 -0.29
N LEU A 94 6.04 16.90 -1.45
CA LEU A 94 7.17 15.99 -1.55
C LEU A 94 8.37 16.48 -0.73
N ASP A 95 8.66 17.79 -0.75
CA ASP A 95 9.73 18.38 0.06
C ASP A 95 9.47 18.23 1.55
N GLY A 96 8.25 18.54 2.01
CA GLY A 96 7.87 18.34 3.42
C GLY A 96 7.98 16.88 3.86
N ILE A 97 7.55 15.94 3.01
CA ILE A 97 7.63 14.50 3.28
C ILE A 97 9.09 14.03 3.40
N LEU A 98 9.96 14.46 2.49
CA LEU A 98 11.38 14.10 2.53
C LEU A 98 12.11 14.76 3.69
N HIS A 99 11.76 16.00 4.03
CA HIS A 99 12.28 16.70 5.20
C HIS A 99 11.91 15.97 6.49
N GLU A 100 10.63 15.61 6.66
CA GLU A 100 10.18 14.84 7.83
C GLU A 100 10.83 13.45 7.89
N GLN A 101 11.02 12.79 6.74
CA GLN A 101 11.78 11.54 6.67
C GLN A 101 13.22 11.72 7.17
N GLN A 102 13.92 12.78 6.76
CA GLN A 102 15.26 13.09 7.25
C GLN A 102 15.26 13.35 8.76
N ARG A 103 14.25 14.08 9.27
CA ARG A 103 14.08 14.34 10.69
C ARG A 103 13.89 13.04 11.48
N ILE A 104 13.09 12.10 10.98
CA ILE A 104 12.93 10.76 11.56
C ILE A 104 14.26 10.00 11.58
N LEU A 105 15.00 10.04 10.47
CA LEU A 105 16.30 9.37 10.34
C LEU A 105 17.36 9.94 11.29
N SER A 106 17.31 11.23 11.61
CA SER A 106 18.25 11.86 12.56
C SER A 106 18.25 11.18 13.94
N GLY A 107 17.11 10.62 14.37
CA GLY A 107 16.98 9.88 15.63
C GLY A 107 17.80 8.58 15.69
N TYR A 108 18.18 8.01 14.54
CA TYR A 108 19.01 6.80 14.49
C TYR A 108 20.49 7.09 14.68
N GLY A 109 20.93 8.35 14.48
CA GLY A 109 22.34 8.73 14.53
C GLY A 109 22.98 8.59 15.93
N GLY A 110 22.19 8.68 17.00
CA GLY A 110 22.69 8.54 18.38
C GLY A 110 22.71 7.10 18.90
N ALA A 111 22.00 6.17 18.26
CA ALA A 111 21.83 4.82 18.80
C ALA A 111 23.01 3.90 18.45
N LYS A 112 23.51 3.16 19.45
CA LYS A 112 24.60 2.15 19.27
C LYS A 112 24.20 0.96 18.41
N THR A 113 22.90 0.70 18.31
CA THR A 113 22.33 -0.43 17.54
C THR A 113 22.10 -0.11 16.07
N THR A 114 22.38 1.12 15.63
CA THR A 114 22.19 1.55 14.24
C THR A 114 23.35 1.10 13.37
N ASP A 115 23.02 0.46 12.24
CA ASP A 115 23.93 0.22 11.13
C ASP A 115 24.26 1.55 10.44
N ARG A 116 25.53 1.96 10.54
CA ARG A 116 26.01 3.24 10.00
C ARG A 116 26.02 3.29 8.47
N SER A 117 26.25 2.16 7.80
CA SER A 117 26.21 2.09 6.33
C SER A 117 24.79 2.31 5.84
N ARG A 118 23.82 1.59 6.42
CA ARG A 118 22.41 1.73 6.07
C ARG A 118 21.87 3.10 6.41
N LEU A 119 22.29 3.70 7.54
CA LEU A 119 21.91 5.09 7.85
C LEU A 119 22.42 6.06 6.78
N LYS A 120 23.67 5.93 6.34
CA LYS A 120 24.23 6.80 5.28
C LYS A 120 23.42 6.66 3.99
N GLU A 121 23.07 5.45 3.60
CA GLU A 121 22.23 5.19 2.41
C GLU A 121 20.79 5.70 2.56
N ALA A 122 20.21 5.60 3.76
CA ALA A 122 18.84 6.02 4.05
C ALA A 122 18.64 7.54 3.91
N LEU A 123 19.69 8.34 4.14
CA LEU A 123 19.68 9.79 3.92
C LEU A 123 19.47 10.16 2.43
N GLU A 124 19.74 9.22 1.53
CA GLU A 124 19.45 9.32 0.10
C GLU A 124 18.37 8.30 -0.28
N PRO A 125 17.07 8.61 -0.07
CA PRO A 125 16.00 7.69 -0.40
C PRO A 125 15.99 7.37 -1.91
N LYS A 126 15.55 6.15 -2.25
CA LYS A 126 15.44 5.66 -3.63
C LYS A 126 14.02 5.29 -4.02
N HIS A 127 13.15 5.06 -3.04
CA HIS A 127 11.82 4.56 -3.28
C HIS A 127 10.80 5.35 -2.49
N VAL A 128 9.69 5.74 -3.13
CA VAL A 128 8.54 6.37 -2.48
C VAL A 128 7.36 5.42 -2.57
N ALA A 129 6.88 4.93 -1.43
CA ALA A 129 5.70 4.09 -1.32
C ALA A 129 4.50 4.97 -0.96
N ILE A 130 3.69 5.28 -1.97
CA ILE A 130 2.46 6.05 -1.86
C ILE A 130 1.33 5.08 -1.46
N SER A 131 1.35 4.68 -0.19
CA SER A 131 0.54 3.56 0.31
C SER A 131 0.35 3.56 1.83
N LEU A 132 0.51 4.71 2.50
CA LEU A 132 0.48 4.77 3.95
C LEU A 132 -0.94 4.62 4.52
N MET A 133 -1.85 5.48 4.10
CA MET A 133 -3.24 5.58 4.52
C MET A 133 -4.00 6.40 3.48
N GLY A 134 -5.32 6.25 3.41
CA GLY A 134 -6.12 6.97 2.43
C GLY A 134 -6.20 6.24 1.09
N GLU A 135 -6.92 6.83 0.15
CA GLU A 135 -6.95 6.47 -1.26
C GLU A 135 -6.20 7.54 -2.05
N PRO A 136 -4.95 7.26 -2.50
CA PRO A 136 -4.12 8.26 -3.15
C PRO A 136 -4.72 8.90 -4.40
N THR A 137 -5.59 8.21 -5.14
CA THR A 137 -6.22 8.76 -6.36
C THR A 137 -7.24 9.86 -6.07
N ILE A 138 -7.60 10.10 -4.80
CA ILE A 138 -8.42 11.26 -4.40
C ILE A 138 -7.59 12.56 -4.45
N TYR A 139 -6.26 12.46 -4.39
CA TYR A 139 -5.38 13.63 -4.49
C TYR A 139 -5.34 14.15 -5.94
N PRO A 140 -5.76 15.40 -6.20
CA PRO A 140 -5.98 15.91 -7.56
C PRO A 140 -4.70 16.04 -8.39
N TYR A 141 -3.54 16.18 -7.74
CA TYR A 141 -2.24 16.39 -8.39
C TYR A 141 -1.36 15.14 -8.40
N LEU A 142 -1.97 13.93 -8.35
CA LEU A 142 -1.23 12.68 -8.18
C LEU A 142 -0.22 12.40 -9.31
N GLN A 143 -0.59 12.69 -10.56
CA GLN A 143 0.32 12.56 -11.70
C GLN A 143 1.57 13.42 -11.53
N GLU A 144 1.38 14.71 -11.21
CA GLU A 144 2.49 15.65 -11.02
C GLU A 144 3.42 15.23 -9.87
N LEU A 145 2.86 14.70 -8.78
CA LEU A 145 3.62 14.13 -7.68
C LEU A 145 4.47 12.93 -8.13
N ILE A 146 3.90 12.01 -8.92
CA ILE A 146 4.61 10.86 -9.48
C ILE A 146 5.76 11.33 -10.40
N ASP A 147 5.51 12.33 -11.24
CA ASP A 147 6.52 12.89 -12.15
C ASP A 147 7.63 13.60 -11.39
N LEU A 148 7.32 14.29 -10.29
CA LEU A 148 8.34 14.89 -9.41
C LEU A 148 9.21 13.83 -8.74
N ILE A 149 8.63 12.72 -8.27
CA ILE A 149 9.38 11.59 -7.70
C ILE A 149 10.35 11.03 -8.75
N SER A 150 9.87 10.81 -9.97
CA SER A 150 10.69 10.32 -11.09
C SER A 150 11.81 11.29 -11.47
N ARG A 151 11.52 12.60 -11.57
CA ARG A 151 12.53 13.66 -11.81
C ARG A 151 13.63 13.70 -10.76
N ARG A 152 13.33 13.30 -9.52
CA ARG A 152 14.32 13.15 -8.43
C ARG A 152 15.05 11.80 -8.44
N LYS A 153 14.92 11.02 -9.51
CA LYS A 153 15.56 9.70 -9.69
C LYS A 153 15.19 8.71 -8.58
N MET A 154 13.95 8.80 -8.11
CA MET A 154 13.34 7.85 -7.18
C MET A 154 12.24 7.06 -7.88
N THR A 155 12.07 5.80 -7.49
CA THR A 155 10.97 4.96 -7.98
C THR A 155 9.71 5.20 -7.15
N SER A 156 8.55 5.22 -7.79
CA SER A 156 7.24 5.38 -7.14
C SER A 156 6.45 4.06 -7.13
N PHE A 157 5.94 3.68 -5.96
CA PHE A 157 5.04 2.53 -5.78
C PHE A 157 3.69 3.05 -5.29
N LEU A 158 2.69 3.06 -6.16
CA LEU A 158 1.35 3.53 -5.82
C LEU A 158 0.46 2.34 -5.44
N VAL A 159 -0.30 2.45 -4.36
CA VAL A 159 -1.33 1.48 -4.00
C VAL A 159 -2.69 2.14 -3.95
N SER A 160 -3.59 1.72 -4.85
CA SER A 160 -4.98 2.19 -4.93
C SER A 160 -5.96 1.06 -4.63
N ASN A 161 -7.16 1.42 -4.20
CA ASN A 161 -8.32 0.54 -4.09
C ASN A 161 -9.11 0.37 -5.40
N GLY A 162 -8.71 1.04 -6.49
CA GLY A 162 -9.31 0.87 -7.82
C GLY A 162 -10.59 1.66 -8.05
N THR A 163 -10.88 2.70 -7.27
CA THR A 163 -12.19 3.40 -7.35
C THR A 163 -12.22 4.63 -8.24
N ASN A 164 -11.09 5.01 -8.86
CA ASN A 164 -10.94 6.18 -9.75
C ASN A 164 -10.18 5.78 -11.03
N PRO A 165 -10.81 5.01 -11.94
CA PRO A 165 -10.19 4.49 -13.16
C PRO A 165 -9.58 5.58 -14.03
N GLU A 166 -10.21 6.75 -14.14
CA GLU A 166 -9.74 7.89 -14.91
C GLU A 166 -8.37 8.41 -14.43
N VAL A 167 -8.15 8.42 -13.11
CA VAL A 167 -6.85 8.79 -12.55
C VAL A 167 -5.85 7.69 -12.82
N LEU A 168 -6.23 6.43 -12.60
CA LEU A 168 -5.36 5.26 -12.81
C LEU A 168 -4.89 5.13 -14.26
N GLU A 169 -5.72 5.46 -15.23
CA GLU A 169 -5.37 5.44 -16.65
C GLU A 169 -4.30 6.49 -17.02
N SER A 170 -4.27 7.62 -16.33
CA SER A 170 -3.33 8.72 -16.62
C SER A 170 -1.96 8.53 -15.98
N ILE A 171 -1.92 8.03 -14.73
CA ILE A 171 -0.70 7.97 -13.91
C ILE A 171 0.36 7.00 -14.43
N ARG A 172 1.64 7.33 -14.21
CA ARG A 172 2.76 6.47 -14.61
C ARG A 172 3.76 6.19 -13.47
N PRO A 173 3.35 5.51 -12.38
CA PRO A 173 4.28 5.14 -11.32
C PRO A 173 5.26 4.06 -11.80
N THR A 174 6.39 3.89 -11.11
CA THR A 174 7.30 2.77 -11.39
C THR A 174 6.60 1.42 -11.24
N GLN A 175 5.73 1.29 -10.25
CA GLN A 175 4.89 0.11 -10.08
C GLN A 175 3.51 0.50 -9.53
N LEU A 176 2.46 0.11 -10.25
CA LEU A 176 1.06 0.34 -9.89
C LEU A 176 0.47 -0.88 -9.18
N TYR A 177 -0.16 -0.67 -8.03
CA TYR A 177 -0.89 -1.71 -7.31
C TYR A 177 -2.38 -1.38 -7.25
N ILE A 178 -3.22 -2.34 -7.64
CA ILE A 178 -4.64 -2.33 -7.36
C ILE A 178 -4.93 -3.37 -6.26
N SER A 179 -5.60 -2.94 -5.19
CA SER A 179 -6.01 -3.83 -4.10
C SER A 179 -7.33 -4.52 -4.43
N LEU A 180 -7.31 -5.82 -4.76
CA LEU A 180 -8.50 -6.62 -5.03
C LEU A 180 -8.72 -7.62 -3.89
N ASN A 181 -9.80 -7.48 -3.13
CA ASN A 181 -10.02 -8.26 -1.90
C ASN A 181 -11.36 -9.00 -1.87
N ALA A 182 -12.12 -8.96 -2.96
CA ALA A 182 -13.38 -9.65 -3.13
C ALA A 182 -13.53 -10.05 -4.61
N PRO A 183 -14.15 -11.20 -4.92
CA PRO A 183 -14.37 -11.65 -6.29
C PRO A 183 -15.73 -11.21 -6.86
N ASP A 184 -16.60 -10.62 -6.05
CA ASP A 184 -17.91 -10.12 -6.46
C ASP A 184 -18.35 -8.90 -5.62
N GLU A 185 -19.38 -8.20 -6.10
CA GLU A 185 -19.88 -6.98 -5.46
C GLU A 185 -20.40 -7.22 -4.04
N GLY A 186 -21.05 -8.37 -3.79
CA GLY A 186 -21.62 -8.70 -2.49
C GLY A 186 -20.54 -8.83 -1.43
N MET A 187 -19.49 -9.60 -1.73
CA MET A 187 -18.32 -9.73 -0.86
C MET A 187 -17.56 -8.40 -0.76
N TYR A 188 -17.44 -7.64 -1.84
CA TYR A 188 -16.78 -6.33 -1.83
C TYR A 188 -17.47 -5.35 -0.88
N ARG A 189 -18.81 -5.24 -0.93
CA ARG A 189 -19.57 -4.37 -0.02
C ARG A 189 -19.40 -4.80 1.44
N ARG A 190 -19.40 -6.10 1.71
CA ARG A 190 -19.19 -6.66 3.06
C ARG A 190 -17.78 -6.36 3.60
N ILE A 191 -16.75 -6.58 2.78
CA ILE A 191 -15.35 -6.50 3.21
C ILE A 191 -14.84 -5.06 3.22
N SER A 192 -15.08 -4.30 2.15
CA SER A 192 -14.51 -2.97 1.95
C SER A 192 -15.36 -1.85 2.54
N GLN A 193 -16.65 -2.11 2.79
CA GLN A 193 -17.61 -1.13 3.32
C GLN A 193 -17.49 0.23 2.61
N PRO A 194 -17.72 0.26 1.29
CA PRO A 194 -17.58 1.48 0.50
C PRO A 194 -18.69 2.48 0.82
N ASN A 195 -18.39 3.78 0.72
CA ASN A 195 -19.37 4.85 0.83
C ASN A 195 -20.05 5.20 -0.52
N GLY A 196 -20.00 4.30 -1.50
CA GLY A 196 -20.57 4.51 -2.83
C GLY A 196 -20.52 3.25 -3.72
N PRO A 197 -21.19 3.27 -4.88
CA PRO A 197 -21.25 2.14 -5.80
C PRO A 197 -19.99 2.05 -6.67
N PHE A 198 -18.84 1.72 -6.07
CA PHE A 198 -17.56 1.72 -6.81
C PHE A 198 -17.20 0.39 -7.47
N TRP A 199 -18.01 -0.66 -7.33
CA TRP A 199 -17.67 -1.97 -7.92
C TRP A 199 -17.47 -1.92 -9.45
N PRO A 200 -18.33 -1.27 -10.25
CA PRO A 200 -18.08 -1.12 -11.69
C PRO A 200 -16.78 -0.39 -12.00
N LYS A 201 -16.44 0.64 -11.22
CA LYS A 201 -15.19 1.40 -11.36
C LYS A 201 -13.94 0.56 -11.04
N ILE A 202 -14.05 -0.37 -10.10
CA ILE A 202 -12.98 -1.34 -9.79
C ILE A 202 -12.76 -2.27 -10.98
N GLN A 203 -13.84 -2.77 -11.60
CA GLN A 203 -13.74 -3.61 -12.79
C GLN A 203 -13.11 -2.87 -13.97
N GLU A 204 -13.48 -1.60 -14.18
CA GLU A 204 -12.85 -0.72 -15.17
C GLU A 204 -11.36 -0.50 -14.87
N SER A 205 -11.01 -0.20 -13.62
CA SER A 205 -9.62 -0.03 -13.18
C SER A 205 -8.78 -1.30 -13.39
N LEU A 206 -9.37 -2.47 -13.19
CA LEU A 206 -8.72 -3.75 -13.49
C LEU A 206 -8.47 -3.89 -15.00
N SER A 207 -9.46 -3.59 -15.85
CA SER A 207 -9.28 -3.69 -17.31
C SER A 207 -8.22 -2.74 -17.88
N ILE A 208 -7.97 -1.61 -17.21
CA ILE A 208 -6.93 -0.65 -17.59
C ILE A 208 -5.53 -1.29 -17.46
N LEU A 209 -5.32 -2.20 -16.51
CA LEU A 209 -3.99 -2.77 -16.22
C LEU A 209 -3.36 -3.47 -17.43
N LYS A 210 -4.15 -4.17 -18.25
CA LYS A 210 -3.65 -4.97 -19.37
C LYS A 210 -2.84 -4.16 -20.38
N ASN A 211 -3.29 -2.93 -20.66
CA ASN A 211 -2.66 -2.03 -21.62
C ASN A 211 -1.93 -0.87 -20.92
N HIS A 212 -1.75 -0.95 -19.60
CA HIS A 212 -1.11 0.11 -18.85
C HIS A 212 0.41 0.09 -19.07
N ASN A 213 1.01 1.25 -19.30
CA ASN A 213 2.45 1.38 -19.56
C ASN A 213 3.33 1.29 -18.30
N CYS A 214 2.85 0.61 -17.26
CA CYS A 214 3.59 0.45 -16.01
C CYS A 214 3.52 -0.98 -15.53
N ARG A 215 4.56 -1.38 -14.81
CA ARG A 215 4.60 -2.62 -14.07
C ARG A 215 3.39 -2.70 -13.12
N SER A 216 2.53 -3.68 -13.33
CA SER A 216 1.23 -3.79 -12.67
C SER A 216 1.20 -4.93 -11.65
N VAL A 217 0.58 -4.68 -10.50
CA VAL A 217 0.39 -5.67 -9.45
C VAL A 217 -1.04 -5.65 -8.95
N VAL A 218 -1.68 -6.80 -8.88
CA VAL A 218 -2.87 -6.94 -8.04
C VAL A 218 -2.46 -7.47 -6.67
N ARG A 219 -2.81 -6.74 -5.61
CA ARG A 219 -2.51 -7.17 -4.24
C ARG A 219 -3.78 -7.57 -3.51
N MET A 220 -3.83 -8.83 -3.11
CA MET A 220 -4.90 -9.41 -2.31
C MET A 220 -4.48 -9.48 -0.85
N THR A 221 -5.26 -8.88 0.03
CA THR A 221 -5.19 -9.10 1.47
C THR A 221 -6.19 -10.17 1.84
N VAL A 222 -5.69 -11.37 2.14
CA VAL A 222 -6.51 -12.55 2.37
C VAL A 222 -6.68 -12.87 3.86
N ALA A 223 -7.89 -13.23 4.26
CA ALA A 223 -8.24 -13.54 5.64
C ALA A 223 -9.17 -14.75 5.73
N ARG A 224 -8.96 -15.58 6.75
CA ARG A 224 -9.77 -16.76 7.04
C ARG A 224 -11.22 -16.35 7.31
N GLY A 225 -12.17 -17.06 6.69
CA GLY A 225 -13.60 -16.77 6.83
C GLY A 225 -14.07 -15.47 6.15
N LEU A 226 -13.22 -14.84 5.34
CA LEU A 226 -13.59 -13.65 4.55
C LEU A 226 -13.49 -13.89 3.04
N ASN A 227 -12.28 -14.10 2.53
CA ASN A 227 -11.99 -14.05 1.08
C ASN A 227 -10.92 -15.04 0.63
N MET A 228 -10.77 -16.15 1.36
CA MET A 228 -9.87 -17.26 1.04
C MET A 228 -10.59 -18.43 0.37
N GLU A 229 -11.73 -18.15 -0.24
CA GLU A 229 -12.58 -19.12 -0.94
C GLU A 229 -12.73 -18.66 -2.40
N ARG A 230 -13.11 -19.58 -3.28
CA ARG A 230 -13.44 -19.29 -4.70
C ARG A 230 -12.29 -18.62 -5.49
N PRO A 231 -11.07 -19.20 -5.54
CA PRO A 231 -9.97 -18.65 -6.34
C PRO A 231 -10.32 -18.50 -7.82
N VAL A 232 -11.17 -19.38 -8.36
CA VAL A 232 -11.69 -19.31 -9.75
C VAL A 232 -12.36 -17.97 -10.04
N ASP A 233 -13.12 -17.41 -9.09
CA ASP A 233 -13.83 -16.15 -9.32
C ASP A 233 -12.90 -14.94 -9.28
N PHE A 234 -11.84 -15.01 -8.48
CA PHE A 234 -10.76 -14.02 -8.58
C PHE A 234 -10.03 -14.12 -9.92
N ALA A 235 -9.73 -15.33 -10.39
CA ALA A 235 -9.08 -15.54 -11.69
C ALA A 235 -9.91 -14.94 -12.84
N ARG A 236 -11.24 -15.12 -12.83
CA ARG A 236 -12.16 -14.50 -13.82
C ARG A 236 -12.08 -12.97 -13.84
N LEU A 237 -11.97 -12.32 -12.68
CA LEU A 237 -11.79 -10.86 -12.64
C LEU A 237 -10.43 -10.42 -13.18
N LEU A 238 -9.40 -11.27 -13.00
CA LEU A 238 -8.03 -10.97 -13.40
C LEU A 238 -7.73 -11.33 -14.85
N GLU A 239 -8.60 -12.09 -15.51
CA GLU A 239 -8.49 -12.46 -16.92
C GLU A 239 -8.47 -11.23 -17.83
N SER A 240 -9.29 -10.22 -17.55
CA SER A 240 -9.29 -8.96 -18.33
C SER A 240 -8.15 -8.01 -17.95
N ALA A 241 -7.62 -8.15 -16.73
CA ALA A 241 -6.60 -7.26 -16.18
C ALA A 241 -5.18 -7.70 -16.56
N GLU A 242 -4.95 -9.01 -16.63
CA GLU A 242 -3.64 -9.64 -16.85
C GLU A 242 -2.50 -8.88 -16.16
N PRO A 243 -2.49 -8.74 -14.81
CA PRO A 243 -1.43 -7.99 -14.14
C PRO A 243 -0.08 -8.70 -14.26
N ASP A 244 1.03 -7.98 -14.20
CA ASP A 244 2.34 -8.64 -14.28
C ASP A 244 2.59 -9.57 -13.10
N PHE A 245 2.06 -9.19 -11.92
CA PHE A 245 2.16 -9.95 -10.68
C PHE A 245 0.86 -9.93 -9.88
N VAL A 246 0.66 -10.99 -9.09
CA VAL A 246 -0.35 -11.01 -8.02
C VAL A 246 0.33 -11.28 -6.68
N GLU A 247 0.16 -10.36 -5.73
CA GLU A 247 0.60 -10.54 -4.35
C GLU A 247 -0.56 -11.07 -3.51
N VAL A 248 -0.46 -12.31 -3.05
CA VAL A 248 -1.42 -12.89 -2.09
C VAL A 248 -0.81 -12.76 -0.70
N LYS A 249 -1.37 -11.89 0.14
CA LYS A 249 -0.81 -11.54 1.44
C LYS A 249 -1.80 -11.75 2.56
N ALA A 250 -1.38 -12.41 3.64
CA ALA A 250 -2.20 -12.56 4.82
C ALA A 250 -2.59 -11.19 5.42
N TYR A 251 -3.84 -11.09 5.83
CA TYR A 251 -4.27 -10.14 6.83
C TYR A 251 -3.43 -10.32 8.10
N MET A 252 -2.96 -9.21 8.66
CA MET A 252 -2.23 -9.18 9.95
C MET A 252 -3.08 -8.44 10.98
N HIS A 253 -3.31 -9.06 12.14
CA HIS A 253 -4.18 -8.51 13.20
C HIS A 253 -3.51 -7.32 13.92
N LEU A 254 -3.61 -6.12 13.32
CA LEU A 254 -2.87 -4.89 13.68
C LEU A 254 -3.77 -3.65 13.69
N GLY A 255 -3.43 -2.65 14.52
CA GLY A 255 -4.14 -1.38 14.57
C GLY A 255 -5.63 -1.55 14.85
N ARG A 256 -6.48 -0.76 14.20
CA ARG A 256 -7.94 -0.78 14.44
C ARG A 256 -8.66 -1.95 13.80
N SER A 257 -8.06 -2.69 12.85
CA SER A 257 -8.67 -3.91 12.31
C SER A 257 -8.97 -4.94 13.41
N ARG A 258 -8.24 -4.87 14.53
CA ARG A 258 -8.41 -5.74 15.70
C ARG A 258 -9.77 -5.63 16.36
N THR A 259 -10.49 -4.53 16.17
CA THR A 259 -11.86 -4.34 16.67
C THR A 259 -12.91 -4.84 15.68
N ARG A 260 -12.51 -5.23 14.46
CA ARG A 260 -13.38 -5.63 13.35
C ARG A 260 -13.21 -7.10 12.95
N LEU A 261 -12.01 -7.65 13.17
CA LEU A 261 -11.66 -9.02 12.82
C LEU A 261 -10.87 -9.67 13.95
N ASP A 262 -11.30 -10.87 14.34
CA ASP A 262 -10.60 -11.69 15.32
C ASP A 262 -9.19 -12.05 14.86
N ARG A 263 -8.32 -12.36 15.84
CA ARG A 263 -6.97 -12.84 15.54
C ARG A 263 -6.98 -14.13 14.73
N GLN A 264 -8.02 -14.96 14.89
CA GLN A 264 -8.21 -16.19 14.11
C GLN A 264 -8.53 -15.92 12.64
N ALA A 265 -8.85 -14.68 12.23
CA ALA A 265 -8.97 -14.34 10.81
C ALA A 265 -7.61 -14.28 10.09
N MET A 266 -6.50 -14.21 10.83
CA MET A 266 -5.14 -14.16 10.27
C MET A 266 -4.69 -15.56 9.84
N PRO A 267 -4.58 -15.82 8.52
CA PRO A 267 -4.12 -17.12 8.02
C PRO A 267 -2.62 -17.29 8.29
N ASP A 268 -2.19 -18.53 8.44
CA ASP A 268 -0.78 -18.88 8.43
C ASP A 268 -0.20 -18.85 7.00
N HIS A 269 1.11 -19.06 6.90
CA HIS A 269 1.79 -18.99 5.62
C HIS A 269 1.42 -20.15 4.69
N ALA A 270 1.15 -21.34 5.23
CA ALA A 270 0.78 -22.51 4.43
C ALA A 270 -0.60 -22.32 3.78
N GLU A 271 -1.56 -21.73 4.50
CA GLU A 271 -2.86 -21.36 3.96
C GLU A 271 -2.74 -20.32 2.83
N VAL A 272 -1.88 -19.31 2.99
CA VAL A 272 -1.59 -18.32 1.94
C VAL A 272 -1.00 -18.99 0.70
N LEU A 273 -0.03 -19.87 0.87
CA LEU A 273 0.58 -20.62 -0.23
C LEU A 273 -0.44 -21.52 -0.94
N SER A 274 -1.30 -22.21 -0.20
CA SER A 274 -2.34 -23.06 -0.76
C SER A 274 -3.31 -22.25 -1.62
N PHE A 275 -3.79 -21.11 -1.12
CA PHE A 275 -4.68 -20.23 -1.87
C PHE A 275 -3.97 -19.62 -3.09
N ALA A 276 -2.73 -19.17 -2.94
CA ALA A 276 -1.95 -18.61 -4.04
C ALA A 276 -1.70 -19.63 -5.15
N ARG A 277 -1.37 -20.88 -4.82
CA ARG A 277 -1.21 -21.95 -5.83
C ARG A 277 -2.50 -22.25 -6.57
N ALA A 278 -3.62 -22.32 -5.85
CA ALA A 278 -4.92 -22.53 -6.48
C ALA A 278 -5.25 -21.38 -7.45
N LEU A 279 -5.07 -20.13 -7.02
CA LEU A 279 -5.27 -18.96 -7.88
C LEU A 279 -4.31 -18.95 -9.09
N GLY A 280 -3.03 -19.25 -8.86
CA GLY A 280 -2.02 -19.32 -9.91
C GLY A 280 -2.36 -20.34 -10.98
N ASN A 281 -2.83 -21.53 -10.58
CA ASN A 281 -3.28 -22.57 -11.52
C ASN A 281 -4.44 -22.10 -12.41
N GLU A 282 -5.43 -21.41 -11.83
CA GLU A 282 -6.58 -20.88 -12.59
C GLU A 282 -6.16 -19.76 -13.55
N MET A 283 -5.15 -18.96 -13.20
CA MET A 283 -4.65 -17.87 -14.03
C MET A 283 -3.57 -18.29 -15.04
N GLY A 284 -2.99 -19.49 -14.89
CA GLY A 284 -1.77 -19.88 -15.59
C GLY A 284 -0.53 -19.12 -15.12
N TYR A 285 -0.51 -18.63 -13.88
CA TYR A 285 0.60 -17.87 -13.29
C TYR A 285 1.44 -18.75 -12.38
N GLU A 286 2.76 -18.57 -12.43
CA GLU A 286 3.67 -19.33 -11.59
C GLU A 286 3.83 -18.69 -10.21
N LEU A 287 3.88 -19.53 -9.16
CA LEU A 287 4.33 -19.11 -7.83
C LEU A 287 5.84 -18.85 -7.87
N SER A 288 6.20 -17.59 -8.10
CA SER A 288 7.57 -17.16 -8.32
C SER A 288 8.39 -17.06 -7.03
N MET A 289 7.77 -16.62 -5.92
CA MET A 289 8.44 -16.44 -4.64
C MET A 289 7.44 -16.34 -3.49
N ASP A 290 7.89 -16.56 -2.26
CA ASP A 290 7.15 -16.28 -1.05
C ASP A 290 8.06 -15.78 0.08
N VAL A 291 7.48 -15.10 1.08
CA VAL A 291 8.20 -14.60 2.26
C VAL A 291 7.42 -14.97 3.53
N PRO A 292 7.80 -16.05 4.24
CA PRO A 292 7.09 -16.54 5.42
C PRO A 292 6.91 -15.49 6.51
N LEU A 293 7.94 -14.67 6.74
CA LEU A 293 7.92 -13.61 7.77
C LEU A 293 6.83 -12.55 7.52
N SER A 294 6.45 -12.34 6.25
CA SER A 294 5.39 -11.42 5.85
C SER A 294 4.10 -12.13 5.43
N ARG A 295 4.07 -13.47 5.49
CA ARG A 295 2.95 -14.33 5.05
C ARG A 295 2.40 -13.92 3.69
N VAL A 296 3.29 -13.87 2.70
CA VAL A 296 2.98 -13.37 1.36
C VAL A 296 3.57 -14.27 0.29
N ALA A 297 2.80 -14.48 -0.75
CA ALA A 297 3.16 -15.19 -1.97
C ALA A 297 3.11 -14.22 -3.17
N LEU A 298 4.00 -14.44 -4.13
CA LEU A 298 4.07 -13.74 -5.40
C LEU A 298 3.77 -14.70 -6.54
N LEU A 299 2.68 -14.44 -7.25
CA LEU A 299 2.42 -15.05 -8.55
C LEU A 299 2.94 -14.13 -9.65
N SER A 300 3.48 -14.70 -10.72
CA SER A 300 3.99 -13.94 -11.87
C SER A 300 3.42 -14.47 -13.18
N SER A 301 3.09 -13.52 -14.07
CA SER A 301 2.72 -13.81 -15.47
C SER A 301 3.89 -14.29 -16.33
N GLY A 302 5.14 -14.11 -15.87
CA GLY A 302 6.35 -14.39 -16.64
C GLY A 302 6.68 -13.37 -17.75
N ARG A 303 5.84 -12.36 -17.98
CA ARG A 303 6.03 -11.39 -19.09
C ARG A 303 7.20 -10.42 -18.87
N ILE A 304 7.49 -10.10 -17.61
CA ILE A 304 8.58 -9.16 -17.24
C ILE A 304 9.37 -9.67 -16.04
N CYS A 305 10.62 -9.23 -15.91
CA CYS A 305 11.47 -9.53 -14.75
C CYS A 305 10.84 -8.98 -13.47
N ARG A 306 10.93 -9.73 -12.36
CA ARG A 306 10.44 -9.29 -11.05
C ARG A 306 11.30 -8.18 -10.43
N SER A 307 12.61 -8.28 -10.57
CA SER A 307 13.55 -7.33 -9.98
C SER A 307 13.52 -6.03 -10.76
N LEU A 308 13.55 -4.91 -10.05
CA LEU A 308 13.79 -3.62 -10.68
C LEU A 308 15.28 -3.50 -11.00
N ASP A 309 15.59 -3.09 -12.22
CA ASP A 309 16.94 -2.70 -12.59
C ASP A 309 17.28 -1.42 -11.79
N SER A 310 18.22 -1.54 -10.84
CA SER A 310 18.58 -0.49 -9.89
C SER A 310 19.92 0.14 -10.21
#